data_AF-A0A2N5ZCC4-F1
#
_entry.id   AF-A0A2N5ZCC4-F1
#
_cell.length_a   1.000
_cell.length_b   1.000
_cell.length_c   1.000
_cell.angle_alpha   90.00
_cell.angle_beta   90.00
_cell.angle_gamma   90.00
#
_symmetry.space_group_name_H-M   'P 1'
#
loop_
_entity.id
_entity.type
_entity.pdbx_description
1 polymer ?
#
loop_
_entity_poly.entity_id
_entity_poly.type
_entity_poly.pdbx_seq_one_letter_code
_entity_poly.pdbx_strand_id
1 'polypeptide(L)' 'MISVVGKGKDVSQARKKAYKELSHIEFENKYYRNDIGGNL' A
#
# COMPACT_ATOMS: atom_id res chain seq x y z
N MET A 1 -14.91 1.89 1.19
CA MET A 1 -13.56 2.43 0.91
C MET A 1 -12.61 1.83 1.93
N ILE A 2 -11.54 1.17 1.49
CA ILE A 2 -10.53 0.55 2.37
C ILE A 2 -9.22 1.32 2.23
N SER A 3 -8.54 1.56 3.34
CA SER A 3 -7.19 2.13 3.34
C SER A 3 -6.24 1.19 4.06
N VAL A 4 -5.09 0.92 3.43
CA VAL A 4 -4.01 0.12 4.01
C VAL A 4 -2.87 1.06 4.41
N VAL A 5 -2.51 1.04 5.69
CA VAL A 5 -1.48 1.94 6.25
C VAL A 5 -0.31 1.11 6.74
N GLY A 6 0.83 1.17 6.04
CA GLY A 6 2.08 0.55 6.46
C GLY A 6 2.87 1.45 7.41
N LYS A 7 3.50 0.86 8.44
CA LYS A 7 4.42 1.56 9.36
C LYS A 7 5.85 1.00 9.22
N GLY A 8 6.85 1.87 9.13
CA GLY A 8 8.25 1.52 8.96
C GLY A 8 9.17 2.61 9.49
N LYS A 9 10.48 2.34 9.50
CA LYS A 9 11.48 3.34 9.93
C LYS A 9 11.60 4.51 8.94
N ASP A 10 11.26 4.26 7.69
CA ASP A 10 11.26 5.21 6.58
C ASP A 10 10.05 4.97 5.66
N VAL A 11 9.83 5.90 4.73
CA VAL A 11 8.72 5.86 3.77
C VAL A 11 8.80 4.64 2.86
N SER A 12 10.01 4.22 2.46
CA SER A 12 10.22 3.06 1.59
C SER A 12 9.76 1.76 2.25
N GLN A 13 10.09 1.56 3.54
CA GLN A 13 9.64 0.43 4.34
C GLN A 13 8.13 0.46 4.59
N ALA A 14 7.58 1.62 4.94
CA ALA A 14 6.15 1.80 5.15
C ALA A 14 5.36 1.44 3.88
N ARG A 15 5.80 1.95 2.72
CA ARG A 15 5.22 1.68 1.41
C ARG A 15 5.28 0.20 1.02
N LYS A 16 6.45 -0.44 1.16
CA LYS A 16 6.61 -1.88 0.85
C LYS A 16 5.65 -2.74 1.68
N LYS A 17 5.49 -2.44 2.97
CA LYS A 17 4.55 -3.16 3.85
C LYS A 17 3.10 -2.94 3.42
N ALA A 18 2.71 -1.69 3.11
CA ALA A 18 1.36 -1.39 2.67
C ALA A 18 0.98 -2.16 1.40
N TYR A 19 1.85 -2.18 0.38
CA TYR A 19 1.60 -2.92 -0.85
C TYR A 19 1.62 -4.43 -0.67
N LYS A 20 2.47 -4.95 0.23
CA LYS A 20 2.45 -6.37 0.59
C LYS A 20 1.11 -6.77 1.19
N GLU A 21 0.62 -6.04 2.19
CA GLU A 21 -0.67 -6.38 2.82
C GLU A 21 -1.85 -6.20 1.86
N LEU A 22 -1.80 -5.22 0.97
CA LEU A 22 -2.82 -5.02 -0.06
C LEU A 22 -2.96 -6.22 -1.01
N SER A 23 -1.89 -7.01 -1.21
CA SER A 23 -1.93 -8.23 -2.03
C SER A 23 -2.75 -9.36 -1.40
N HIS A 24 -3.06 -9.29 -0.11
CA HIS A 24 -3.86 -10.28 0.60
C HIS A 24 -5.36 -9.94 0.66
N ILE A 25 -5.75 -8.75 0.20
CA ILE A 25 -7.14 -8.26 0.27
C ILE A 25 -7.79 -8.41 -1.10
N GLU A 26 -8.78 -9.29 -1.26
CA GLU A 26 -9.49 -9.49 -2.53
C GLU A 26 -10.96 -9.08 -2.44
N PHE A 27 -11.42 -8.33 -3.43
CA PHE A 27 -12.82 -7.95 -3.59
C PHE A 27 -13.09 -7.57 -5.05
N GLU A 28 -14.36 -7.69 -5.45
CA GLU A 28 -14.79 -7.37 -6.81
C GLU A 28 -14.48 -5.89 -7.14
N ASN A 29 -13.94 -5.64 -8.34
CA ASN A 29 -13.55 -4.30 -8.79
C ASN A 29 -12.49 -3.61 -7.89
N LYS A 30 -11.50 -4.38 -7.40
CA LYS A 30 -10.34 -3.85 -6.68
C LYS A 30 -9.47 -2.98 -7.58
N TYR A 31 -9.44 -1.69 -7.27
CA TYR A 31 -8.51 -0.71 -7.84
C TYR A 31 -7.68 -0.05 -6.75
N TYR A 32 -6.40 0.17 -7.03
CA TYR A 32 -5.50 0.88 -6.12
C TYR A 32 -4.36 1.55 -6.89
N ARG A 33 -3.75 2.56 -6.26
CA ARG A 33 -2.60 3.29 -6.78
C ARG A 33 -1.28 2.59 -6.45
N ASN A 34 -0.42 2.39 -7.44
CA ASN A 34 0.90 1.75 -7.30
C ASN A 34 2.07 2.76 -7.20
N ASP A 35 1.77 4.05 -7.13
CA ASP A 35 2.72 5.17 -7.22
C ASP A 35 2.78 6.03 -5.94
N ILE A 36 2.20 5.56 -4.84
CA ILE A 36 2.15 6.32 -3.58
C ILE A 36 3.57 6.56 -3.06
N GLY A 37 3.95 7.83 -2.92
CA GLY A 37 5.28 8.24 -2.47
C GLY A 37 6.40 7.94 -3.47
N GLY A 38 6.10 7.87 -4.78
CA GLY A 38 7.10 7.63 -5.83
C GLY A 38 8.17 8.74 -5.97
N ASN A 39 7.86 9.95 -5.52
CA ASN A 39 8.72 11.15 -5.62
C ASN A 39 9.32 11.59 -4.28
N LEU A 40 9.35 10.69 -3.29
CA LEU A 40 9.92 10.92 -1.96
C LEU A 40 11.28 10.23 -1.83
#